data_AF-I3SQN8-F1
#
_entry.id   AF-I3SQN8-F1
#
_cell.length_a   1.000
_cell.length_b   1.000
_cell.length_c   1.000
_cell.angle_alpha   90.00
_cell.angle_beta   90.00
_cell.angle_gamma   90.00
#
_symmetry.space_group_name_H-M   'P 1'
#
loop_
_entity.id
_entity.type
_entity.pdbx_description
1 polymer ?
#
loop_
_entity_poly.entity_id
_entity_poly.type
_entity_poly.pdbx_seq_one_letter_code
_entity_poly.pdbx_strand_id
1 'polypeptide(L)'
;MAGHQSSEAENGRESSEDCRERDPAHPLSQTAFYGKHRLQAAISQLNNQISIMEEELKQLETIGESSIVCKDVISSVESIPDPLLPFTKGSMDAGWDRWFGGAHNSRNNHKRWV
;
A
#
# COMPACT_ATOMS: atom_id res chain seq x y z
N MET A 1 -22.38 42.44 55.61
CA MET A 1 -21.87 43.55 54.77
C MET A 1 -21.14 42.90 53.61
N ALA A 2 -21.81 42.75 52.47
CA ALA A 2 -21.90 43.74 51.39
C ALA A 2 -20.76 43.48 50.39
N GLY A 3 -21.14 42.94 49.23
CA GLY A 3 -20.23 42.71 48.13
C GLY A 3 -19.82 44.00 47.44
N HIS A 4 -18.79 43.92 46.61
CA HIS A 4 -18.51 44.90 45.59
C HIS A 4 -18.33 44.17 44.25
N GLN A 5 -19.26 44.43 43.34
CA GLN A 5 -19.02 44.41 41.91
C GLN A 5 -18.32 45.73 41.54
N SER A 6 -17.31 45.66 40.66
CA SER A 6 -17.03 46.74 39.73
C SER A 6 -16.64 46.13 38.39
N SER A 7 -17.55 46.34 37.46
CA SER A 7 -17.43 46.29 36.02
C SER A 7 -16.45 47.34 35.50
N GLU A 8 -15.73 47.04 34.43
CA GLU A 8 -15.42 48.02 33.38
C GLU A 8 -15.03 47.26 32.10
N ALA A 9 -15.89 47.41 31.09
CA ALA A 9 -15.61 47.04 29.72
C ALA A 9 -14.82 48.19 29.09
N GLU A 10 -13.70 47.90 28.45
CA GLU A 10 -13.16 48.77 27.42
C GLU A 10 -12.96 48.01 26.11
N ASN A 11 -13.72 48.50 25.16
CA ASN A 11 -13.74 48.22 23.74
C ASN A 11 -12.46 48.77 23.08
N GLY A 12 -12.04 48.13 21.99
CA GLY A 12 -11.23 48.80 20.98
C GLY A 12 -9.80 48.31 20.83
N ARG A 13 -9.58 47.39 19.89
CA ARG A 13 -8.61 47.71 18.84
C ARG A 13 -9.04 47.11 17.51
N GLU A 14 -9.21 48.05 16.61
CA GLU A 14 -9.58 47.99 15.21
C GLU A 14 -8.62 47.16 14.35
N SER A 15 -9.21 46.69 13.25
CA SER A 15 -8.66 46.01 12.08
C SER A 15 -7.20 46.33 11.71
N SER A 16 -6.46 45.27 11.36
CA SER A 16 -5.51 45.37 10.26
C SER A 16 -5.43 44.04 9.52
N GLU A 17 -6.31 43.87 8.55
CA GLU A 17 -6.16 42.91 7.47
C GLU A 17 -5.01 43.37 6.57
N ASP A 18 -3.77 43.02 6.91
CA ASP A 18 -2.61 43.22 6.04
C ASP A 18 -2.42 41.96 5.17
N CYS A 19 -2.88 42.06 3.93
CA CYS A 19 -2.72 41.06 2.88
C CYS A 19 -1.23 40.89 2.54
N ARG A 20 -0.53 40.00 3.25
CA ARG A 20 0.79 39.53 2.81
C ARG A 20 0.62 38.32 1.89
N GLU A 21 0.65 38.65 0.61
CA GLU A 21 0.93 37.78 -0.53
C GLU A 21 1.95 36.70 -0.14
N ARG A 22 1.49 35.44 -0.04
CA ARG A 22 2.38 34.29 0.16
C ARG A 22 2.61 33.59 -1.16
N ASP A 23 3.85 33.69 -1.62
CA ASP A 23 4.46 32.88 -2.67
C ASP A 23 4.08 31.39 -2.56
N PRO A 24 3.82 30.70 -3.68
CA PRO A 24 3.48 29.29 -3.67
C PRO A 24 4.75 28.43 -3.66
N ALA A 25 4.66 27.33 -2.92
CA ALA A 25 5.57 26.18 -2.91
C ALA A 25 6.87 26.29 -2.09
N HIS A 26 6.77 25.88 -0.82
CA HIS A 26 7.64 24.82 -0.29
C HIS A 26 6.90 24.04 0.81
N PRO A 27 6.69 22.71 0.68
CA PRO A 27 6.10 21.89 1.73
C PRO A 27 7.16 21.54 2.78
N LEU A 28 7.67 22.54 3.50
CA LEU A 28 8.57 22.37 4.64
C LEU A 28 8.04 23.11 5.87
N SER A 29 6.82 22.76 6.28
CA SER A 29 6.37 22.95 7.66
C SER A 29 5.15 22.08 7.97
N GLN A 30 5.22 20.79 7.62
CA GLN A 30 4.37 19.80 8.29
C GLN A 30 4.88 19.49 9.71
N THR A 31 5.53 20.43 10.40
CA THR A 31 5.40 20.50 11.86
C THR A 31 4.01 21.04 12.15
N ALA A 32 2.98 20.30 11.71
CA ALA A 32 1.63 20.54 12.17
C ALA A 32 1.70 20.50 13.69
N PHE A 33 1.06 21.45 14.35
CA PHE A 33 0.91 21.46 15.79
C PHE A 33 0.12 20.19 16.17
N TYR A 34 0.81 19.06 16.32
CA TYR A 34 0.18 17.78 16.61
C TYR A 34 -0.31 17.89 18.04
N GLY A 35 -1.62 18.03 18.22
CA GLY A 35 -2.22 17.99 19.55
C GLY A 35 -1.77 16.72 20.28
N LYS A 36 -1.72 16.77 21.61
CA LYS A 36 -1.22 15.68 22.49
C LYS A 36 -1.63 14.28 22.04
N HIS A 37 -2.91 14.10 21.67
CA HIS A 37 -3.45 12.82 21.21
C HIS A 37 -2.84 12.33 19.90
N ARG A 38 -2.57 13.23 18.95
CA ARG A 38 -1.94 12.89 17.67
C ARG A 38 -0.50 12.45 17.87
N LEU A 39 0.24 13.15 18.74
CA LEU A 39 1.61 12.76 19.09
C LEU A 39 1.62 11.39 19.78
N GLN A 40 0.72 11.17 20.75
CA GLN A 40 0.58 9.87 21.41
C GLN A 40 0.22 8.75 20.43
N ALA A 41 -0.69 8.99 19.49
CA ALA A 41 -1.04 8.02 18.46
C ALA A 41 0.15 7.70 17.54
N ALA A 42 0.92 8.71 17.14
CA ALA A 42 2.15 8.50 16.35
C ALA A 42 3.18 7.68 17.12
N ILE A 43 3.38 7.94 18.41
CA ILE A 43 4.27 7.15 19.27
C ILE A 43 3.78 5.70 19.37
N SER A 44 2.49 5.48 19.63
CA SER A 44 1.91 4.14 19.68
C SER A 44 2.08 3.39 18.35
N GLN A 45 1.88 4.07 17.23
CA GLN A 45 2.06 3.49 15.91
C GLN A 45 3.53 3.09 15.66
N LEU A 46 4.48 3.94 16.06
CA LEU A 46 5.91 3.64 15.94
C LEU A 46 6.30 2.45 16.83
N ASN A 47 5.83 2.42 18.07
CA ASN A 47 6.07 1.28 18.97
C ASN A 47 5.51 -0.02 18.40
N ASN A 48 4.30 0.00 17.83
CA ASN A 48 3.73 -1.18 17.18
C ASN A 48 4.57 -1.64 16.00
N GLN A 49 5.07 -0.72 15.16
CA GLN A 49 5.95 -1.07 14.04
C GLN A 49 7.26 -1.70 14.54
N ILE A 50 7.85 -1.17 15.62
CA ILE A 50 9.04 -1.75 16.25
C ILE A 50 8.75 -3.19 16.70
N SER A 51 7.66 -3.40 17.42
CA SER A 51 7.27 -4.74 17.89
C SER A 51 7.02 -5.74 16.76
N ILE A 52 6.40 -5.30 15.65
CA ILE A 52 6.20 -6.15 14.47
C ILE A 52 7.54 -6.55 13.86
N MET A 53 8.45 -5.59 13.66
CA MET A 53 9.77 -5.88 13.09
C MET A 53 10.59 -6.82 13.98
N GLU A 54 10.55 -6.64 15.31
CA GLU A 54 11.24 -7.52 16.25
C GLU A 54 10.71 -8.96 16.21
N GLU A 55 9.38 -9.13 16.11
CA GLU A 55 8.75 -10.44 15.97
C GLU A 55 9.10 -11.09 14.62
N GLU A 56 9.05 -10.34 13.52
CA GLU A 56 9.44 -10.85 12.19
C GLU A 56 10.91 -11.28 12.15
N LEU A 57 11.82 -10.51 12.76
CA LEU A 57 13.23 -10.88 12.87
C LEU A 57 13.44 -12.17 13.67
N LYS A 58 12.70 -12.33 14.77
CA LYS A 58 12.74 -13.57 15.56
C LYS A 58 12.25 -14.77 14.74
N GLN A 59 11.22 -14.61 13.92
CA GLN A 59 10.77 -15.67 13.02
C GLN A 59 11.82 -16.00 11.95
N LEU A 60 12.49 -15.00 11.37
CA LEU A 60 13.56 -15.19 10.39
C LEU A 60 14.74 -16.00 10.94
N GLU A 61 15.06 -15.89 12.22
CA GLU A 61 16.10 -16.72 12.86
C GLU A 61 15.75 -18.22 12.83
N THR A 62 14.46 -18.55 12.81
CA THR A 62 13.97 -19.95 12.76
C THR A 62 13.76 -20.48 11.35
N ILE A 63 13.70 -19.61 10.34
CA ILE A 63 13.46 -20.00 8.96
C ILE A 63 14.74 -20.59 8.36
N GLY A 64 14.63 -21.81 7.83
CA GLY A 64 15.74 -22.53 7.21
C GLY A 64 16.13 -22.01 5.83
N GLU A 65 17.07 -22.69 5.18
CA GLU A 65 17.53 -22.28 3.84
C GLU A 65 16.42 -22.32 2.80
N SER A 66 16.26 -21.22 2.04
CA SER A 66 15.37 -21.18 0.87
C SER A 66 15.75 -22.22 -0.19
N SER A 67 17.03 -22.61 -0.23
CA SER A 67 17.56 -23.65 -1.14
C SER A 67 16.81 -24.98 -0.99
N ILE A 68 16.38 -25.32 0.22
CA ILE A 68 15.68 -26.57 0.56
C ILE A 68 14.23 -26.48 0.08
N VAL A 69 13.53 -25.41 0.47
CA VAL A 69 12.13 -25.18 0.09
C VAL A 69 11.98 -25.10 -1.43
N CYS A 70 12.89 -24.44 -2.14
CA CYS A 70 12.86 -24.37 -3.60
C CYS A 70 13.03 -25.74 -4.26
N LYS A 71 13.92 -26.61 -3.74
CA LYS A 71 14.06 -27.98 -4.25
C LYS A 71 12.79 -28.80 -4.04
N ASP A 72 12.15 -28.65 -2.88
CA ASP A 72 10.90 -29.35 -2.57
C ASP A 72 9.77 -28.89 -3.49
N VAL A 73 9.67 -27.57 -3.75
CA VAL A 73 8.70 -27.01 -4.69
C VAL A 73 8.92 -27.54 -6.10
N ILE A 74 10.16 -27.55 -6.60
CA ILE A 74 10.48 -28.11 -7.92
C ILE A 74 10.12 -29.59 -7.97
N SER A 75 10.54 -30.37 -6.98
CA SER A 75 10.27 -31.81 -6.90
C SER A 75 8.77 -32.10 -6.87
N SER A 76 7.99 -31.27 -6.18
CA SER A 76 6.53 -31.36 -6.13
C SER A 76 5.89 -31.06 -7.49
N VAL A 77 6.29 -29.98 -8.15
CA VAL A 77 5.78 -29.59 -9.47
C VAL A 77 6.14 -30.62 -10.54
N GLU A 78 7.32 -31.23 -10.49
CA GLU A 78 7.76 -32.24 -11.45
C GLU A 78 7.13 -33.62 -11.20
N SER A 79 6.58 -33.88 -10.00
CA SER A 79 6.05 -35.19 -9.62
C SER A 79 4.80 -35.61 -10.40
N ILE A 80 3.93 -34.64 -10.73
CA ILE A 80 2.68 -34.86 -11.48
C ILE A 80 2.68 -33.88 -12.65
N PRO A 81 2.72 -34.38 -13.90
CA PRO A 81 2.81 -33.50 -15.05
C PRO A 81 1.45 -32.82 -15.30
N ASP A 82 1.46 -31.51 -15.47
CA ASP A 82 0.26 -30.69 -15.67
C ASP A 82 -0.37 -30.95 -17.06
N PRO A 83 -1.63 -31.42 -17.15
CA PRO A 83 -2.31 -31.72 -18.42
C PRO A 83 -2.41 -30.52 -19.38
N LEU A 84 -2.20 -29.30 -18.90
CA LEU A 84 -2.26 -28.09 -19.70
C LEU A 84 -0.88 -27.68 -20.26
N LEU A 85 0.18 -28.36 -19.83
CA LEU A 85 1.55 -28.05 -20.24
C LEU A 85 2.06 -29.07 -21.27
N PRO A 86 2.80 -28.62 -22.30
CA PRO A 86 3.19 -29.42 -23.47
C PRO A 86 4.11 -30.60 -23.16
N PHE A 87 4.63 -30.71 -21.94
CA PHE A 87 5.44 -31.85 -21.49
C PHE A 87 4.60 -33.05 -21.03
N THR A 88 3.28 -32.92 -20.89
CA THR A 88 2.44 -34.07 -20.56
C THR A 88 2.40 -35.08 -21.68
N LYS A 89 2.72 -36.32 -21.33
CA LYS A 89 2.58 -37.51 -22.19
C LYS A 89 1.10 -37.94 -22.27
N GLY A 90 0.22 -36.98 -22.54
CA GLY A 90 -1.22 -37.16 -22.70
C GLY A 90 -1.66 -36.81 -24.12
N SER A 91 -2.79 -37.33 -24.55
CA SER A 91 -3.44 -36.92 -25.80
C SER A 91 -3.69 -35.41 -25.73
N MET A 92 -3.04 -34.62 -26.59
CA MET A 92 -3.31 -33.19 -26.74
C MET A 92 -4.79 -33.02 -27.08
N ASP A 93 -5.59 -32.57 -26.12
CA ASP A 93 -7.03 -32.39 -26.34
C ASP A 93 -7.23 -31.28 -27.38
N ALA A 94 -7.85 -31.61 -28.51
CA ALA A 94 -8.00 -30.71 -29.64
C ALA A 94 -8.80 -29.44 -29.30
N GLY A 95 -9.52 -29.43 -28.17
CA GLY A 95 -10.20 -28.26 -27.62
C GLY A 95 -9.26 -27.14 -27.14
N TRP A 96 -7.99 -27.45 -26.83
CA TRP A 96 -7.02 -26.47 -26.30
C TRP A 96 -6.51 -25.51 -27.37
N ASP A 97 -6.39 -25.96 -28.62
CA ASP A 97 -6.01 -25.10 -29.75
C ASP A 97 -6.99 -23.94 -29.95
N ARG A 98 -8.27 -24.13 -29.61
CA ARG A 98 -9.29 -23.06 -29.64
C ARG A 98 -9.06 -21.99 -28.55
N TRP A 99 -8.48 -22.34 -27.40
CA TRP A 99 -8.26 -21.42 -26.28
C TRP A 99 -6.85 -20.79 -26.30
N PHE A 100 -5.83 -21.53 -26.73
CA PHE A 100 -4.42 -21.12 -26.64
C PHE A 100 -3.70 -21.03 -27.99
N GLY A 101 -4.24 -21.58 -29.07
CA GLY A 101 -3.63 -21.56 -30.41
C GLY A 101 -3.77 -20.24 -31.16
N GLY A 102 -4.43 -19.24 -30.55
CA GLY A 102 -4.85 -18.02 -31.24
C GLY A 102 -5.94 -18.31 -32.28
N ALA A 103 -6.79 -17.34 -32.56
CA ALA A 103 -7.83 -17.51 -33.57
C ALA A 103 -7.20 -17.63 -34.98
N HIS A 104 -6.82 -18.84 -35.39
CA HIS A 104 -6.57 -19.16 -36.80
C HIS A 104 -7.93 -19.15 -37.52
N ASN A 105 -8.49 -17.96 -37.75
CA ASN A 105 -9.46 -17.67 -38.81
C ASN A 105 -9.83 -16.18 -38.91
N SER A 106 -8.88 -15.27 -38.71
CA SER A 106 -9.05 -13.88 -39.15
C SER A 106 -7.87 -13.41 -39.97
N ARG A 107 -7.65 -14.08 -41.11
CA ARG A 107 -6.90 -13.49 -42.24
C ARG A 107 -7.80 -12.82 -43.26
N ASN A 108 -9.00 -12.43 -42.84
CA ASN A 108 -9.85 -11.58 -43.64
C ASN A 108 -10.92 -10.95 -42.74
N ASN A 109 -10.68 -9.75 -42.21
CA ASN A 109 -11.66 -8.66 -42.27
C ASN A 109 -11.22 -7.39 -41.53
N HIS A 110 -10.88 -6.39 -42.35
CA HIS A 110 -11.06 -4.95 -42.20
C HIS A 110 -10.99 -4.31 -40.80
N LYS A 111 -10.04 -3.37 -40.71
CA LYS A 111 -10.04 -2.09 -39.96
C LYS A 111 -11.31 -1.82 -39.15
N ARG A 112 -11.14 -1.50 -37.85
CA ARG A 112 -11.82 -0.39 -37.16
C ARG A 112 -11.30 -0.23 -35.74
N TRP A 113 -10.54 0.83 -35.52
CA TRP A 113 -10.56 1.61 -34.29
C TRP A 113 -10.60 3.07 -34.72
N VAL A 114 -11.76 3.70 -34.52
CA VAL A 114 -11.94 5.13 -34.31
C VAL A 114 -12.51 5.23 -32.91
#